data_AF-A0A383BHA5-F1
#
_entry.id   AF-A0A383BHA5-F1
#
_cell.length_a   1.000
_cell.length_b   1.000
_cell.length_c   1.000
_cell.angle_alpha   90.00
_cell.angle_beta   90.00
_cell.angle_gamma   90.00
#
_symmetry.space_group_name_H-M   'P 1'
#
loop_
_entity.id
_entity.type
_entity.pdbx_description
1 polymer ?
#
loop_
_entity_poly.entity_id
_entity_poly.type
_entity_poly.pdbx_seq_one_letter_code
_entity_poly.pdbx_strand_id
1 'polypeptide(L)'
;MTIRVGHVSYLNHEPFYIDMERRGIELHPVVPSGIADAIENDDINAGPMPIADTFRMAESAQPVSGFCLAVTDRSGSSFLFSKEPISELKGVPIGIAPEAGASKDLLRVILALKYD
;
A
#
# COMPACT_ATOMS: atom_id res chain seq x y z
N MET A 1 10.30 -20.18 15.72
CA MET A 1 9.26 -19.84 14.74
C MET A 1 9.85 -18.76 13.87
N THR A 2 9.95 -18.98 12.56
CA THR A 2 10.52 -18.01 11.63
C THR A 2 9.46 -16.94 11.33
N ILE A 3 9.83 -15.66 11.40
CA ILE A 3 8.91 -14.56 11.07
C ILE A 3 8.87 -14.42 9.55
N ARG A 4 7.68 -14.46 8.96
CA ARG A 4 7.43 -14.25 7.53
C ARG A 4 6.95 -12.81 7.30
N VAL A 5 7.63 -12.06 6.47
CA VAL A 5 7.30 -10.66 6.15
C VAL A 5 6.97 -10.53 4.66
N GLY A 6 5.86 -9.85 4.35
CA GLY A 6 5.50 -9.46 2.99
C GLY A 6 6.52 -8.47 2.40
N HIS A 7 7.17 -8.90 1.32
CA HIS A 7 8.09 -8.12 0.50
C HIS A 7 7.33 -7.50 -0.67
N VAL A 8 7.08 -6.19 -0.56
CA VAL A 8 6.55 -5.36 -1.64
C VAL A 8 7.76 -4.82 -2.41
N SER A 9 7.97 -5.32 -3.62
CA SER A 9 9.16 -5.00 -4.45
C SER A 9 9.10 -3.61 -5.11
N TYR A 10 8.82 -2.58 -4.30
CA TYR A 10 8.90 -1.19 -4.71
C TYR A 10 10.06 -0.50 -4.02
N LEU A 11 10.75 0.38 -4.75
CA LEU A 11 11.96 1.04 -4.27
C LEU A 11 11.77 1.79 -2.93
N ASN A 12 10.59 2.36 -2.71
CA ASN A 12 10.26 3.08 -1.47
C ASN A 12 10.02 2.17 -0.25
N HIS A 13 9.92 0.85 -0.45
CA HIS A 13 9.81 -0.15 0.62
C HIS A 13 11.13 -0.86 0.92
N GLU A 14 12.08 -0.88 -0.02
CA GLU A 14 13.39 -1.54 0.14
C GLU A 14 14.13 -1.20 1.44
N PRO A 15 14.12 0.05 1.95
CA PRO A 15 14.76 0.36 3.21
C PRO A 15 14.22 -0.42 4.42
N PHE A 16 12.97 -0.90 4.38
CA PHE A 16 12.39 -1.70 5.45
C PHE A 16 12.99 -3.10 5.55
N TYR A 17 13.48 -3.64 4.43
CA TYR A 17 13.92 -5.04 4.34
C TYR A 17 15.41 -5.23 4.61
N ILE A 18 16.17 -4.14 4.79
CA ILE A 18 17.60 -4.17 5.08
C ILE A 18 17.85 -5.05 6.31
N ASP A 19 18.78 -5.99 6.18
CA ASP A 19 19.20 -6.94 7.22
C ASP A 19 18.14 -7.95 7.70
N MET A 20 16.90 -7.95 7.17
CA MET A 20 15.85 -8.87 7.65
C MET A 20 16.26 -10.34 7.47
N GLU A 21 16.69 -10.74 6.27
CA GLU A 21 17.13 -12.11 6.01
C GLU A 21 18.34 -12.51 6.85
N ARG A 22 19.29 -11.58 7.06
CA ARG A 22 20.46 -11.79 7.92
C ARG A 22 20.08 -12.02 9.39
N ARG A 23 18.91 -11.53 9.81
CA ARG A 23 18.31 -11.73 11.14
C ARG A 23 17.39 -12.95 11.21
N GLY A 24 17.31 -13.75 10.14
CA GLY A 24 16.46 -14.95 10.08
C GLY A 24 14.98 -14.65 9.88
N ILE A 25 14.64 -13.53 9.24
CA ILE A 25 13.28 -13.21 8.80
C ILE A 25 13.13 -13.64 7.33
N GLU A 26 12.07 -14.35 7.01
CA GLU A 26 11.75 -14.80 5.65
C GLU A 26 10.95 -13.72 4.92
N LEU A 27 11.38 -13.35 3.71
CA LEU A 27 10.70 -12.39 2.85
C LEU A 27 9.84 -13.11 1.81
N HIS A 28 8.55 -12.82 1.79
CA HIS A 28 7.58 -13.42 0.87
C HIS A 28 7.11 -12.36 -0.14
N PRO A 29 7.28 -12.56 -1.46
CA PRO A 29 6.80 -11.59 -2.45
C PRO A 29 5.28 -11.40 -2.36
N VAL A 30 4.81 -10.17 -2.15
CA VAL A 30 3.39 -9.82 -2.10
C VAL A 30 3.17 -8.46 -2.75
N VAL A 31 2.09 -8.30 -3.51
CA VAL A 31 1.67 -6.98 -4.02
C VAL A 31 1.07 -6.13 -2.88
N PRO A 32 1.15 -4.79 -2.91
CA PRO A 32 0.67 -3.97 -1.80
C PRO A 32 -0.78 -4.26 -1.40
N SER A 33 -1.66 -4.43 -2.39
CA SER A 33 -3.08 -4.72 -2.19
C SER A 33 -3.37 -6.11 -1.60
N GLY A 34 -2.40 -7.02 -1.59
CA GLY A 34 -2.54 -8.39 -1.09
C GLY A 34 -2.02 -8.61 0.34
N ILE A 35 -1.44 -7.58 0.98
CA ILE A 35 -0.80 -7.73 2.30
C ILE A 35 -1.80 -8.14 3.37
N ALA A 36 -2.98 -7.52 3.41
CA ALA A 36 -3.99 -7.83 4.41
C ALA A 36 -4.51 -9.28 4.27
N ASP A 37 -4.83 -9.69 3.05
CA ASP A 37 -5.32 -11.04 2.77
C ASP A 37 -4.25 -12.11 3.10
N ALA A 38 -2.97 -11.83 2.80
CA ALA A 38 -1.86 -12.73 3.14
C ALA A 38 -1.65 -12.85 4.67
N ILE A 39 -1.97 -11.83 5.46
CA ILE A 39 -1.96 -11.91 6.93
C ILE A 39 -3.14 -12.74 7.42
N GLU A 40 -4.35 -12.51 6.89
CA GLU A 40 -5.55 -13.26 7.29
C GLU A 40 -5.46 -14.76 6.97
N ASN A 41 -4.78 -15.11 5.87
CA ASN A 41 -4.55 -16.49 5.47
C ASN A 41 -3.37 -17.15 6.21
N ASP A 42 -2.71 -16.45 7.14
CA ASP A 42 -1.47 -16.87 7.83
C ASP A 42 -0.28 -17.16 6.88
N ASP A 43 -0.33 -16.67 5.63
CA ASP A 43 0.77 -16.78 4.67
C ASP A 43 1.99 -15.95 5.13
N ILE A 44 1.74 -14.77 5.72
CA ILE A 44 2.76 -13.87 6.29
C ILE A 44 2.33 -13.39 7.68
N ASN A 45 3.29 -12.96 8.50
CA ASN A 45 3.04 -12.43 9.85
C ASN A 45 2.97 -10.90 9.89
N ALA A 46 3.63 -10.21 8.95
CA ALA A 46 3.65 -8.76 8.88
C ALA A 46 3.97 -8.28 7.45
N GLY A 47 3.71 -7.01 7.15
CA GLY A 47 4.08 -6.40 5.88
C GLY A 47 3.66 -4.92 5.82
N PRO A 48 4.14 -4.17 4.83
CA PRO A 48 3.73 -2.78 4.62
C PRO A 48 2.30 -2.71 4.07
N MET A 49 1.33 -2.64 4.99
CA MET A 49 -0.09 -2.64 4.68
C MET A 49 -0.55 -1.26 4.16
N PRO A 50 -1.34 -1.19 3.07
CA PRO A 50 -2.02 0.03 2.70
C PRO A 50 -2.91 0.56 3.83
N ILE A 51 -2.89 1.87 4.07
CA ILE A 51 -3.63 2.46 5.20
C ILE A 51 -5.14 2.20 5.14
N ALA A 52 -5.71 2.09 3.93
CA ALA A 52 -7.12 1.75 3.75
C ALA A 52 -7.48 0.38 4.34
N ASP A 53 -6.56 -0.59 4.26
CA ASP A 53 -6.79 -1.95 4.78
C ASP A 53 -6.63 -2.04 6.31
N THR A 54 -5.88 -1.10 6.92
CA THR A 54 -5.66 -1.10 8.38
C THR A 54 -6.95 -0.93 9.18
N PHE A 55 -7.98 -0.28 8.62
CA PHE A 55 -9.28 -0.15 9.29
C PHE A 55 -9.99 -1.50 9.42
N ARG A 56 -9.92 -2.33 8.38
CA ARG A 56 -10.47 -3.68 8.37
C ARG A 56 -9.66 -4.60 9.28
N MET A 57 -8.34 -4.39 9.33
CA MET A 57 -7.41 -5.22 10.07
C MET A 57 -7.23 -4.82 11.55
N ALA A 58 -7.99 -3.84 12.05
CA ALA A 58 -7.75 -3.22 13.35
C ALA A 58 -7.80 -4.18 14.55
N GLU A 59 -8.55 -5.29 14.45
CA GLU A 59 -8.62 -6.31 15.51
C GLU A 59 -7.53 -7.39 15.38
N SER A 60 -6.99 -7.61 14.18
CA SER A 60 -6.07 -8.72 13.89
C SER A 60 -4.63 -8.28 13.64
N ALA A 61 -4.39 -6.99 13.43
CA ALA A 61 -3.07 -6.43 13.18
C ALA A 61 -2.86 -5.12 13.95
N GLN A 62 -1.60 -4.83 14.26
CA GLN A 62 -1.19 -3.59 14.90
C GLN A 62 -0.02 -2.97 14.14
N PRO A 63 0.10 -1.63 14.13
CA PRO A 63 1.27 -0.97 13.56
C PRO A 63 2.56 -1.45 14.21
N VAL A 64 3.59 -1.68 13.39
CA VAL A 64 4.92 -2.05 13.87
C VAL A 64 5.66 -0.78 14.29
N SER A 65 5.46 -0.37 15.55
CA SER A 65 6.13 0.81 16.13
C SER A 65 5.93 2.07 15.25
N GLY A 66 6.93 2.96 15.18
CA GLY A 66 6.94 4.18 14.35
C GLY A 66 7.24 3.94 12.87
N PHE A 67 7.18 2.71 12.37
CA PHE A 67 7.40 2.44 10.94
C PHE A 67 6.14 2.80 10.15
N CYS A 68 6.30 3.69 9.18
CA CYS A 68 5.30 3.97 8.18
C CYS A 68 5.97 4.46 6.90
N LEU A 69 5.28 4.30 5.77
CA LEU A 69 5.62 4.97 4.54
C LEU A 69 4.67 6.17 4.37
N ALA A 70 5.21 7.37 4.53
CA ALA A 70 4.44 8.61 4.48
C ALA A 70 5.23 9.71 3.77
N VAL A 71 4.50 10.70 3.28
CA VAL A 71 5.07 11.88 2.61
C VAL A 71 4.20 13.10 2.89
N THR A 72 4.81 14.29 2.99
CA THR A 72 4.12 15.53 3.34
C THR A 72 3.68 16.37 2.14
N ASP A 73 4.35 16.25 0.99
CA ASP A 73 4.04 17.03 -0.22
C ASP A 73 3.79 16.12 -1.43
N ARG A 74 4.84 15.50 -1.99
CA ARG A 74 4.75 14.67 -3.19
C ARG A 74 5.38 13.30 -3.00
N SER A 75 4.63 12.23 -3.28
CA SER A 75 5.13 10.86 -3.18
C SER A 75 6.23 10.52 -4.17
N GLY A 76 6.28 11.20 -5.31
CA GLY A 76 7.23 10.91 -6.39
C GLY A 76 6.99 9.58 -7.12
N SER A 77 6.00 8.79 -6.70
CA SER A 77 5.77 7.43 -7.22
C SER A 77 4.28 7.08 -7.44
N SER A 78 3.35 8.00 -7.15
CA SER A 78 1.91 7.78 -7.36
C SER A 78 1.33 8.92 -8.19
N PHE A 79 0.85 8.61 -9.39
CA PHE A 79 0.41 9.58 -10.38
C PHE A 79 -0.95 9.20 -10.97
N LEU A 80 -1.76 10.21 -11.26
CA LEU A 80 -2.88 10.10 -12.18
C LEU A 80 -2.40 10.63 -13.54
N PHE A 81 -2.35 9.76 -14.54
CA PHE A 81 -2.10 10.17 -15.92
C PHE A 81 -3.43 10.42 -16.61
N SER A 82 -3.57 11.60 -17.22
CA SER A 82 -4.78 11.99 -17.94
C SER A 82 -4.42 12.86 -19.14
N LYS A 83 -5.21 12.73 -20.22
CA LYS A 83 -5.17 13.65 -21.35
C LYS A 83 -6.04 14.88 -21.11
N GLU A 84 -7.07 14.74 -20.27
CA GLU A 84 -8.00 15.80 -19.92
C GLU A 84 -7.67 16.37 -18.53
N PRO A 85 -8.04 17.63 -18.24
CA PRO A 85 -7.96 18.19 -16.89
C PRO A 85 -8.72 17.34 -15.87
N ILE A 86 -8.21 17.24 -14.65
CA ILE A 86 -8.86 16.45 -13.57
C ILE A 86 -10.31 16.88 -13.29
N SER A 87 -10.65 18.15 -13.52
CA SER A 87 -12.01 18.70 -13.40
C SER A 87 -13.00 18.16 -14.44
N GLU A 88 -12.50 17.56 -15.51
CA GLU A 88 -13.31 17.02 -16.62
C GLU A 88 -13.41 15.48 -16.57
N LEU A 89 -12.87 14.85 -15.53
CA LEU A 89 -12.90 13.39 -15.38
C LEU A 89 -14.19 12.83 -14.78
N LYS A 90 -15.19 13.69 -14.52
CA LYS A 90 -16.47 13.25 -13.96
C LYS A 90 -17.18 12.30 -14.93
N GLY A 91 -17.46 11.08 -14.48
CA GLY A 91 -18.07 10.03 -15.29
C GLY A 91 -17.13 9.38 -16.32
N VAL A 92 -15.87 9.80 -16.38
CA VAL A 92 -14.86 9.19 -17.26
C VAL A 92 -14.31 7.92 -16.61
N PRO A 93 -14.27 6.78 -17.33
CA PRO A 93 -13.63 5.57 -16.81
C PRO A 93 -12.13 5.79 -16.56
N ILE A 94 -11.67 5.55 -15.33
CA ILE A 94 -10.26 5.63 -14.95
C ILE A 94 -9.71 4.21 -14.78
N GLY A 95 -8.65 3.88 -15.52
CA GLY A 95 -7.94 2.61 -15.35
C GLY A 95 -7.15 2.60 -14.05
N ILE A 96 -7.34 1.56 -13.23
CA ILE A 96 -6.64 1.36 -11.96
C ILE A 96 -5.73 0.14 -12.10
N ALA A 97 -4.45 0.30 -11.75
CA ALA A 97 -3.51 -0.81 -11.74
C ALA A 97 -3.90 -1.83 -10.64
N PRO A 98 -3.84 -3.15 -10.90
CA PRO A 98 -4.19 -4.18 -9.92
C PRO A 98 -3.42 -4.07 -8.59
N GLU A 99 -2.18 -3.64 -8.68
CA GLU A 99 -1.26 -3.43 -7.57
C GLU A 99 -1.45 -2.09 -6.84
N ALA A 100 -2.38 -1.26 -7.28
CA ALA A 100 -2.71 0.01 -6.63
C ALA A 100 -3.29 -0.27 -5.23
N GLY A 101 -2.45 -0.05 -4.22
CA GLY A 101 -2.85 0.00 -2.81
C GLY A 101 -3.66 1.27 -2.51
N ALA A 102 -3.23 2.03 -1.50
CA ALA A 102 -3.97 3.19 -0.97
C ALA A 102 -4.23 4.32 -2.00
N SER A 103 -3.47 4.39 -3.11
CA SER A 103 -3.60 5.45 -4.10
C SER A 103 -4.96 5.49 -4.80
N LYS A 104 -5.61 4.33 -5.01
CA LYS A 104 -6.94 4.28 -5.64
C LYS A 104 -8.00 4.93 -4.75
N ASP A 105 -7.91 4.70 -3.45
CA ASP A 105 -8.88 5.20 -2.47
C ASP A 105 -8.65 6.70 -2.24
N LEU A 106 -7.39 7.13 -2.17
CA LEU A 106 -7.04 8.55 -2.14
C LEU A 106 -7.54 9.29 -3.38
N LEU A 107 -7.39 8.71 -4.58
CA LEU A 107 -7.91 9.31 -5.81
C LEU A 107 -9.44 9.51 -5.73
N ARG A 108 -10.17 8.49 -5.26
CA ARG A 108 -11.63 8.60 -5.05
C ARG A 108 -11.99 9.73 -4.09
N VAL A 109 -11.27 9.85 -2.97
CA VAL A 109 -11.48 10.93 -1.99
C VAL A 109 -11.20 12.31 -2.60
N ILE A 110 -10.12 12.45 -3.36
CA ILE A 110 -9.75 13.73 -4.01
C ILE A 110 -10.81 14.14 -5.03
N LEU A 111 -11.24 13.20 -5.90
CA LEU A 111 -12.27 13.49 -6.90
C LEU A 111 -13.59 13.90 -6.21
N ALA A 112 -14.04 13.14 -5.22
CA ALA A 112 -15.30 13.39 -4.52
C ALA A 112 -15.33 14.68 -3.69
N LEU A 113 -14.19 15.11 -3.13
CA LEU A 113 -14.15 16.28 -2.24
C LEU A 113 -13.73 17.57 -2.93
N LYS A 114 -13.05 17.49 -4.09
CA LYS A 114 -12.47 18.67 -4.75
C LYS A 114 -13.02 18.91 -6.17
N TYR A 115 -13.55 17.88 -6.82
CA TYR A 115 -13.93 17.95 -8.24
C TYR A 115 -15.33 17.42 -8.55
N ASP A 116 -16.11 17.03 -7.54
CA ASP A 116 -17.50 16.55 -7.67
C ASP A 116 -18.54 17.67 -7.60
#